data_AF-A0A938P097-F1
#
_entry.id   AF-A0A938P097-F1
#
_cell.length_a   1.000
_cell.length_b   1.000
_cell.length_c   1.000
_cell.angle_alpha   90.00
_cell.angle_beta   90.00
_cell.angle_gamma   90.00
#
_symmetry.space_group_name_H-M   'P 1'
#
loop_
_entity.id
_entity.type
_entity.pdbx_description
1 polymer ?
#
loop_
_entity_poly.entity_id
_entity_poly.type
_entity_poly.pdbx_seq_one_letter_code
_entity_poly.pdbx_strand_id
1 'polypeptide(L)'
;MRRDAFVAALVLLLAGAVLSGCSKSVTGPESSVDEQDLAAIRTMILEDPLFTSDSYTLDDGDVVTFGTSLRKTMNPVIPISWGRRVTNRNVDTQFENVNDTTVMAIVTHTIKGDLIILAKSSTNDTVRITKPFTNATVRKVKFYRHGRISDPGRGWKHAEISGVKGGTEGSQVTITSLQVTIGNETHVIADPTEYFFKVNRPGPRPLPVLAAFQPIKLRVTLTSADPDTDWVSLHRPFMIMILGPEHRVKALHIRMKLVSETRIGGLYERAFEYSWAGHIPGRHTVLVDAVTRSSLFDDTAPFSTQIWGIPYIVQ
;
A
#
# COMPACT_ATOMS: atom_id res chain seq x y z
N MET A 1 -7.26 78.05 -42.87
CA MET A 1 -8.26 77.47 -41.95
C MET A 1 -8.88 76.13 -42.39
N ARG A 2 -8.46 75.48 -43.49
CA ARG A 2 -9.02 74.17 -43.93
C ARG A 2 -8.10 72.96 -43.74
N ARG A 3 -6.84 73.16 -43.33
CA ARG A 3 -5.84 72.10 -43.19
C ARG A 3 -5.75 71.57 -41.74
N ASP A 4 -5.98 72.44 -40.77
CA ASP A 4 -5.87 72.10 -39.34
C ASP A 4 -7.08 71.31 -38.82
N ALA A 5 -8.26 71.51 -39.43
CA ALA A 5 -9.47 70.73 -39.11
C ALA A 5 -9.39 69.27 -39.60
N PHE A 6 -8.61 69.00 -40.66
CA PHE A 6 -8.47 67.66 -41.23
C PHE A 6 -7.47 66.80 -40.43
N VAL A 7 -6.42 67.43 -39.90
CA VAL A 7 -5.44 66.77 -39.02
C VAL A 7 -6.05 66.46 -37.65
N ALA A 8 -6.88 67.37 -37.11
CA ALA A 8 -7.60 67.14 -35.86
C ALA A 8 -8.61 65.99 -35.97
N ALA A 9 -9.32 65.87 -37.10
CA ALA A 9 -10.27 64.78 -37.33
C ALA A 9 -9.58 63.41 -37.49
N LEU A 10 -8.37 63.37 -38.09
CA LEU A 10 -7.61 62.13 -38.28
C LEU A 10 -6.98 61.63 -36.97
N VAL A 11 -6.52 62.54 -36.10
CA VAL A 11 -5.97 62.19 -34.77
C VAL A 11 -7.08 61.71 -33.82
N LEU A 12 -8.30 62.25 -33.90
CA LEU A 12 -9.43 61.74 -33.12
C LEU A 12 -9.92 60.35 -33.60
N LEU A 13 -9.84 60.05 -34.90
CA LEU A 13 -10.19 58.73 -35.45
C LEU A 13 -9.15 57.66 -35.11
N LEU A 14 -7.86 58.01 -35.01
CA LEU A 14 -6.82 57.12 -34.52
C LEU A 14 -6.81 56.96 -33.00
N ALA A 15 -7.25 57.96 -32.23
CA ALA A 15 -7.42 57.85 -30.79
C ALA A 15 -8.66 57.01 -30.39
N GLY A 16 -9.70 56.97 -31.23
CA GLY A 16 -10.89 56.13 -31.04
C GLY A 16 -10.66 54.63 -31.33
N ALA A 17 -9.66 54.30 -32.16
CA ALA A 17 -9.37 52.92 -32.55
C ALA A 17 -8.46 52.15 -31.57
N VAL A 18 -7.98 52.80 -30.49
CA VAL A 18 -7.13 52.17 -29.45
C VAL A 18 -7.95 51.75 -28.21
N LEU A 19 -9.24 52.11 -28.14
CA LEU A 19 -10.12 51.76 -26.99
C LEU A 19 -11.10 50.61 -27.27
N SER A 20 -11.03 49.98 -28.44
CA SER A 20 -11.71 48.70 -28.74
C SER A 20 -10.79 47.49 -28.55
N GLY A 21 -9.82 47.60 -27.63
CA GLY A 21 -9.21 46.45 -26.99
C GLY A 21 -10.24 45.81 -26.07
N CYS A 22 -11.06 44.91 -26.60
CA CYS A 22 -11.85 43.97 -25.81
C CYS A 22 -10.91 43.37 -24.76
N SER A 23 -11.05 43.82 -23.50
CA SER A 23 -10.70 42.99 -22.36
C SER A 23 -11.69 41.83 -22.35
N LYS A 24 -11.51 40.88 -23.28
CA LYS A 24 -11.61 39.49 -22.86
C LYS A 24 -10.54 39.41 -21.79
N SER A 25 -10.95 39.55 -20.53
CA SER A 25 -10.35 38.76 -19.49
C SER A 25 -10.28 37.37 -20.10
N VAL A 26 -9.09 36.99 -20.55
CA VAL A 26 -8.74 35.59 -20.63
C VAL A 26 -8.76 35.19 -19.17
N THR A 27 -9.96 34.92 -18.66
CA THR A 27 -10.16 33.72 -17.87
C THR A 27 -9.64 32.62 -18.80
N GLY A 28 -8.32 32.42 -18.74
CA GLY A 28 -7.76 31.10 -19.00
C GLY A 28 -8.59 30.15 -18.15
N PRO A 29 -8.81 28.90 -18.58
CA PRO A 29 -9.62 28.00 -17.79
C PRO A 29 -9.09 28.08 -16.36
N GLU A 30 -9.91 28.56 -15.42
CA GLU A 30 -9.70 28.35 -14.01
C GLU A 30 -9.82 26.83 -13.87
N SER A 31 -8.75 26.11 -14.18
CA SER A 31 -8.73 24.66 -14.04
C SER A 31 -8.35 24.33 -12.60
N SER A 32 -9.01 24.99 -11.65
CA SER A 32 -9.04 24.53 -10.28
C SER A 32 -9.56 23.11 -10.30
N VAL A 33 -8.90 22.22 -9.58
CA VAL A 33 -9.36 20.84 -9.41
C VAL A 33 -10.78 20.87 -8.84
N ASP A 34 -11.73 20.29 -9.56
CA ASP A 34 -13.13 20.21 -9.14
C ASP A 34 -13.50 18.81 -8.60
N GLU A 35 -14.73 18.63 -8.11
CA GLU A 35 -15.16 17.33 -7.58
C GLU A 35 -15.20 16.23 -8.67
N GLN A 36 -15.36 16.61 -9.95
CA GLN A 36 -15.33 15.64 -11.05
C GLN A 36 -13.90 15.14 -11.32
N ASP A 37 -12.90 16.01 -11.14
CA ASP A 37 -11.50 15.61 -11.16
C ASP A 37 -11.19 14.63 -10.03
N LEU A 38 -11.62 14.95 -8.80
CA LEU A 38 -11.42 14.07 -7.64
C LEU A 38 -12.17 12.74 -7.82
N ALA A 39 -13.37 12.75 -8.37
CA ALA A 39 -14.12 11.53 -8.71
C ALA A 39 -13.39 10.70 -9.77
N ALA A 40 -12.85 11.31 -10.82
CA ALA A 40 -12.05 10.60 -11.83
C ALA A 40 -10.79 9.98 -11.22
N ILE A 41 -10.13 10.68 -10.28
CA ILE A 41 -8.99 10.15 -9.54
C ILE A 41 -9.39 8.96 -8.65
N ARG A 42 -10.52 9.05 -7.92
CA ARG A 42 -11.04 7.92 -7.14
C ARG A 42 -11.31 6.70 -8.02
N THR A 43 -11.91 6.88 -9.20
CA THR A 43 -12.13 5.79 -10.15
C THR A 43 -10.83 5.12 -10.56
N MET A 44 -9.79 5.89 -10.92
CA MET A 44 -8.48 5.33 -11.26
C MET A 44 -7.84 4.53 -10.10
N ILE A 45 -8.08 4.93 -8.85
CA ILE A 45 -7.62 4.20 -7.67
C ILE A 45 -8.37 2.87 -7.53
N LEU A 46 -9.70 2.89 -7.71
CA LEU A 46 -10.53 1.70 -7.57
C LEU A 46 -10.33 0.67 -8.70
N GLU A 47 -9.81 1.09 -9.85
CA GLU A 47 -9.61 0.21 -11.01
C GLU A 47 -8.18 -0.36 -11.13
N ASP A 48 -7.16 0.24 -10.51
CA ASP A 48 -5.77 -0.25 -10.63
C ASP A 48 -5.46 -1.34 -9.58
N PRO A 49 -5.01 -2.54 -10.01
CA PRO A 49 -4.63 -3.64 -9.13
C PRO A 49 -3.55 -3.29 -8.09
N LEU A 50 -2.71 -2.28 -8.35
CA LEU A 50 -1.75 -1.81 -7.36
C LEU A 50 -2.45 -1.35 -6.08
N PHE A 51 -3.62 -0.75 -6.17
CA PHE A 51 -4.35 -0.25 -5.00
C PHE A 51 -5.31 -1.30 -4.46
N THR A 52 -6.03 -2.02 -5.32
CA THR A 52 -7.07 -2.93 -4.83
C THR A 52 -6.54 -4.21 -4.21
N SER A 53 -5.38 -4.72 -4.64
CA SER A 53 -4.87 -6.05 -4.25
C SER A 53 -4.44 -6.18 -2.78
N ASP A 54 -4.08 -5.09 -2.10
CA ASP A 54 -3.51 -5.13 -0.74
C ASP A 54 -4.49 -5.80 0.24
N SER A 55 -5.78 -5.41 0.21
CA SER A 55 -6.81 -5.91 1.13
C SER A 55 -7.25 -7.35 0.84
N TYR A 56 -7.02 -7.84 -0.38
CA TYR A 56 -7.26 -9.23 -0.75
C TYR A 56 -6.07 -10.12 -0.41
N THR A 57 -4.84 -9.59 -0.49
CA THR A 57 -3.60 -10.31 -0.16
C THR A 57 -3.51 -10.63 1.34
N LEU A 58 -4.15 -9.82 2.18
CA LEU A 58 -4.21 -10.01 3.63
C LEU A 58 -5.39 -10.87 4.09
N ASP A 59 -6.27 -11.33 3.20
CA ASP A 59 -7.34 -12.26 3.53
C ASP A 59 -6.92 -13.69 3.20
N ASP A 60 -6.55 -14.41 4.25
CA ASP A 60 -6.12 -15.79 4.16
C ASP A 60 -7.28 -16.77 4.01
N GLY A 61 -8.52 -16.27 4.13
CA GLY A 61 -9.71 -17.08 4.18
C GLY A 61 -9.80 -17.87 5.49
N ASP A 62 -10.56 -18.95 5.48
CA ASP A 62 -10.70 -19.79 6.67
C ASP A 62 -9.59 -20.84 6.73
N VAL A 63 -8.84 -20.83 7.83
CA VAL A 63 -7.89 -21.89 8.14
C VAL A 63 -8.69 -23.07 8.72
N VAL A 64 -9.16 -24.02 7.90
CA VAL A 64 -9.81 -25.26 8.38
C VAL A 64 -9.34 -26.45 7.55
N THR A 65 -9.04 -27.62 8.14
CA THR A 65 -10.00 -28.51 8.81
C THR A 65 -9.38 -29.37 9.91
N PHE A 66 -9.99 -29.43 11.12
CA PHE A 66 -10.21 -30.65 11.93
C PHE A 66 -11.29 -30.38 13.02
N GLY A 67 -12.19 -31.36 13.21
CA GLY A 67 -13.08 -31.62 14.37
C GLY A 67 -13.63 -30.44 15.19
N THR A 68 -14.94 -30.23 15.13
CA THR A 68 -15.73 -29.21 15.85
C THR A 68 -15.87 -29.41 17.37
N SER A 69 -14.89 -29.97 18.06
CA SER A 69 -14.92 -30.14 19.52
C SER A 69 -13.72 -29.47 20.19
N LEU A 70 -13.81 -28.17 20.46
CA LEU A 70 -12.66 -27.37 20.90
C LEU A 70 -12.97 -26.66 22.22
N ARG A 71 -12.13 -26.93 23.23
CA ARG A 71 -12.17 -26.30 24.56
C ARG A 71 -11.31 -25.04 24.55
N LYS A 72 -11.77 -23.99 25.21
CA LYS A 72 -10.97 -22.79 25.50
C LYS A 72 -9.85 -23.18 26.48
N THR A 73 -8.61 -23.10 26.05
CA THR A 73 -7.47 -23.10 26.97
C THR A 73 -7.29 -21.71 27.57
N MET A 74 -6.56 -21.64 28.67
CA MET A 74 -5.99 -20.39 29.18
C MET A 74 -4.55 -20.74 29.55
N ASN A 75 -3.62 -20.76 28.57
CA ASN A 75 -2.19 -21.01 28.78
C ASN A 75 -1.42 -21.02 27.43
N PRO A 76 -0.08 -20.90 27.43
CA PRO A 76 0.70 -20.85 26.20
C PRO A 76 0.37 -22.02 25.28
N VAL A 77 0.07 -21.70 24.02
CA VAL A 77 -0.23 -22.66 22.97
C VAL A 77 0.93 -22.74 21.98
N ILE A 78 1.02 -23.86 21.25
CA ILE A 78 2.00 -24.03 20.19
C ILE A 78 1.28 -23.93 18.84
N PRO A 79 1.40 -22.82 18.10
CA PRO A 79 0.75 -22.64 16.81
C PRO A 79 1.24 -23.68 15.80
N ILE A 80 0.29 -24.30 15.12
CA ILE A 80 0.51 -25.16 13.96
C ILE A 80 0.39 -24.31 12.69
N SER A 81 -0.67 -23.50 12.60
CA SER A 81 -0.93 -22.59 11.50
C SER A 81 -1.79 -21.42 11.97
N TRP A 82 -1.78 -20.33 11.20
CA TRP A 82 -2.63 -19.19 11.46
C TRP A 82 -2.99 -18.47 10.15
N GLY A 83 -4.02 -17.63 10.21
CA GLY A 83 -4.43 -16.78 9.09
C GLY A 83 -5.51 -15.78 9.49
N ARG A 84 -5.68 -14.76 8.67
CA ARG A 84 -6.72 -13.74 8.79
C ARG A 84 -7.93 -14.11 7.94
N ARG A 85 -9.11 -14.18 8.53
CA ARG A 85 -10.38 -14.20 7.79
C ARG A 85 -10.99 -12.81 7.80
N VAL A 86 -10.97 -12.13 6.66
CA VAL A 86 -11.52 -10.77 6.54
C VAL A 86 -13.03 -10.83 6.32
N THR A 87 -13.79 -10.16 7.18
CA THR A 87 -15.26 -10.09 7.13
C THR A 87 -15.77 -8.76 6.62
N ASN A 88 -14.97 -7.70 6.76
CA ASN A 88 -15.31 -6.37 6.27
C ASN A 88 -14.07 -5.68 5.69
N ARG A 89 -14.30 -4.94 4.60
CA ARG A 89 -13.30 -4.11 3.92
C ARG A 89 -13.89 -2.74 3.70
N ASN A 90 -13.11 -1.72 3.99
CA ASN A 90 -13.44 -0.34 3.66
C ASN A 90 -12.24 0.30 2.99
N VAL A 91 -12.51 1.11 1.97
CA VAL A 91 -11.50 1.93 1.28
C VAL A 91 -11.90 3.37 1.48
N ASP A 92 -11.04 4.15 2.13
CA ASP A 92 -11.17 5.60 2.22
C ASP A 92 -10.09 6.27 1.37
N THR A 93 -10.45 7.37 0.72
CA THR A 93 -9.51 8.15 -0.09
C THR A 93 -9.64 9.62 0.24
N GLN A 94 -8.56 10.17 0.79
CA GLN A 94 -8.43 11.58 1.11
C GLN A 94 -7.49 12.25 0.12
N PHE A 95 -7.70 13.54 -0.11
CA PHE A 95 -6.91 14.32 -1.06
C PHE A 95 -6.15 15.43 -0.34
N GLU A 96 -4.87 15.54 -0.65
CA GLU A 96 -3.95 16.55 -0.14
C GLU A 96 -3.15 17.17 -1.31
N ASN A 97 -2.51 18.30 -1.06
CA ASN A 97 -1.66 19.00 -2.02
C ASN A 97 -2.35 19.22 -3.39
N VAL A 98 -3.65 19.49 -3.34
CA VAL A 98 -4.50 19.69 -4.52
C VAL A 98 -4.15 21.02 -5.18
N ASN A 99 -3.65 20.96 -6.40
CA ASN A 99 -3.46 22.11 -7.29
C ASN A 99 -3.75 21.71 -8.74
N ASP A 100 -3.77 22.69 -9.65
CA ASP A 100 -4.22 22.53 -11.04
C ASP A 100 -3.49 21.44 -11.83
N THR A 101 -2.28 21.08 -11.41
CA THR A 101 -1.43 20.11 -12.11
C THR A 101 -1.10 18.87 -11.29
N THR A 102 -1.31 18.89 -9.96
CA THR A 102 -0.91 17.81 -9.05
C THR A 102 -1.97 17.59 -7.97
N VAL A 103 -2.29 16.32 -7.70
CA VAL A 103 -3.13 15.90 -6.57
C VAL A 103 -2.45 14.74 -5.87
N MET A 104 -2.36 14.78 -4.54
CA MET A 104 -1.93 13.63 -3.75
C MET A 104 -3.16 12.95 -3.15
N ALA A 105 -3.33 11.65 -3.42
CA ALA A 105 -4.34 10.82 -2.78
C ALA A 105 -3.70 10.00 -1.65
N ILE A 106 -4.32 10.01 -0.48
CA ILE A 106 -4.02 9.10 0.63
C ILE A 106 -5.10 8.03 0.62
N VAL A 107 -4.70 6.80 0.28
CA VAL A 107 -5.60 5.64 0.19
C VAL A 107 -5.43 4.81 1.45
N THR A 108 -6.51 4.66 2.21
CA THR A 108 -6.55 3.89 3.45
C THR A 108 -7.46 2.69 3.28
N HIS A 109 -6.90 1.48 3.37
CA HIS A 109 -7.68 0.25 3.48
C HIS A 109 -7.84 -0.12 4.95
N THR A 110 -9.09 -0.19 5.41
CA THR A 110 -9.41 -0.76 6.72
C THR A 110 -10.01 -2.14 6.50
N ILE A 111 -9.42 -3.15 7.12
CA ILE A 111 -9.94 -4.51 7.14
C ILE A 111 -10.29 -4.91 8.57
N LYS A 112 -11.45 -5.56 8.73
CA LYS A 112 -11.89 -6.16 9.99
C LYS A 112 -12.16 -7.64 9.77
N GLY A 113 -11.96 -8.42 10.82
CA GLY A 113 -12.15 -9.86 10.74
C GLY A 113 -11.59 -10.57 11.95
N ASP A 114 -11.26 -11.83 11.74
CA ASP A 114 -10.77 -12.72 12.77
C ASP A 114 -9.40 -13.28 12.42
N LEU A 115 -8.46 -13.17 13.34
CA LEU A 115 -7.27 -13.99 13.34
C LEU A 115 -7.67 -15.37 13.84
N ILE A 116 -7.38 -16.38 13.04
CA ILE A 116 -7.62 -17.77 13.34
C ILE A 116 -6.26 -18.42 13.57
N ILE A 117 -6.09 -19.07 14.72
CA ILE A 117 -4.89 -19.83 15.06
C ILE A 117 -5.32 -21.27 15.31
N LEU A 118 -4.71 -22.20 14.61
CA LEU A 118 -4.74 -23.62 14.95
C LEU A 118 -3.50 -23.90 15.80
N ALA A 119 -3.69 -24.39 17.01
CA ALA A 119 -2.59 -24.63 17.93
C ALA A 119 -2.74 -25.96 18.67
N LYS A 120 -1.66 -26.45 19.27
CA LYS A 120 -1.73 -27.56 20.24
C LYS A 120 -2.02 -27.00 21.63
N SER A 121 -3.04 -27.56 22.29
CA SER A 121 -3.35 -27.33 23.71
C SER A 121 -2.76 -28.40 24.62
N SER A 122 -2.49 -29.60 24.08
CA SER A 122 -1.79 -30.71 24.73
C SER A 122 -1.05 -31.55 23.68
N THR A 123 -0.35 -32.61 24.08
CA THR A 123 0.37 -33.49 23.14
C THR A 123 -0.53 -34.04 22.03
N ASN A 124 -1.81 -34.28 22.32
CA ASN A 124 -2.77 -34.91 21.41
C ASN A 124 -3.99 -34.03 21.05
N ASP A 125 -4.16 -32.88 21.69
CA ASP A 125 -5.31 -32.00 21.44
C ASP A 125 -4.89 -30.79 20.60
N THR A 126 -5.67 -30.54 19.54
CA THR A 126 -5.64 -29.28 18.80
C THR A 126 -6.75 -28.36 19.30
N VAL A 127 -6.49 -27.06 19.25
CA VAL A 127 -7.45 -26.00 19.59
C VAL A 127 -7.46 -24.96 18.48
N ARG A 128 -8.63 -24.38 18.26
CA ARG A 128 -8.83 -23.23 17.38
C ARG A 128 -9.06 -22.01 18.26
N ILE A 129 -8.21 -21.02 18.10
CA ILE A 129 -8.31 -19.73 18.77
C ILE A 129 -8.72 -18.71 17.73
N THR A 130 -9.71 -17.89 18.08
CA THR A 130 -10.24 -16.82 17.23
C THR A 130 -10.08 -15.50 17.97
N LYS A 131 -9.43 -14.52 17.35
CA LYS A 131 -9.24 -13.18 17.91
C LYS A 131 -9.73 -12.14 16.91
N PRO A 132 -10.62 -11.22 17.31
CA PRO A 132 -11.03 -10.15 16.41
C PRO A 132 -9.85 -9.22 16.13
N PHE A 133 -9.81 -8.65 14.93
CA PHE A 133 -8.85 -7.60 14.59
C PHE A 133 -9.49 -6.48 13.79
N THR A 134 -8.85 -5.32 13.87
CA THR A 134 -8.96 -4.24 12.89
C THR A 134 -7.55 -3.86 12.46
N ASN A 135 -7.30 -3.88 11.16
CA ASN A 135 -6.04 -3.44 10.56
C ASN A 135 -6.32 -2.30 9.58
N ALA A 136 -5.44 -1.30 9.56
CA ALA A 136 -5.44 -0.26 8.55
C ALA A 136 -4.13 -0.28 7.79
N THR A 137 -4.17 -0.18 6.47
CA THR A 137 -3.00 0.08 5.62
C THR A 137 -3.19 1.38 4.87
N VAL A 138 -2.12 2.14 4.75
CA VAL A 138 -2.08 3.48 4.14
C VAL A 138 -1.03 3.50 3.06
N ARG A 139 -1.35 4.15 1.95
CA ARG A 139 -0.41 4.50 0.89
C ARG A 139 -0.76 5.85 0.26
N LYS A 140 0.24 6.49 -0.33
CA LYS A 140 0.13 7.78 -1.01
C LYS A 140 0.34 7.60 -2.50
N VAL A 141 -0.41 8.36 -3.29
CA VAL A 141 -0.34 8.34 -4.76
C VAL A 141 -0.33 9.77 -5.26
N LYS A 142 0.59 10.12 -6.14
CA LYS A 142 0.61 11.43 -6.79
C LYS A 142 0.08 11.31 -8.21
N PHE A 143 -0.93 12.10 -8.48
CA PHE A 143 -1.53 12.29 -9.79
C PHE A 143 -1.03 13.58 -10.38
N TYR A 144 -0.80 13.55 -11.69
CA TYR A 144 -0.39 14.73 -12.44
C TYR A 144 -1.24 14.88 -13.68
N ARG A 145 -1.70 16.10 -13.93
CA ARG A 145 -2.51 16.43 -15.11
C ARG A 145 -1.59 16.59 -16.33
N HIS A 146 -1.79 15.77 -17.35
CA HIS A 146 -1.03 15.73 -18.60
C HIS A 146 -1.91 15.74 -19.85
N GLY A 147 -3.23 15.60 -19.70
CA GLY A 147 -4.18 15.55 -20.80
C GLY A 147 -5.23 16.65 -20.71
N ARG A 148 -6.29 16.52 -21.52
CA ARG A 148 -7.41 17.45 -21.57
C ARG A 148 -8.50 17.00 -20.60
N ILE A 149 -9.28 17.95 -20.11
CA ILE A 149 -10.45 17.70 -19.27
C ILE A 149 -11.50 16.80 -19.97
N SER A 150 -11.50 16.77 -21.30
CA SER A 150 -12.36 15.91 -22.12
C SER A 150 -11.95 14.43 -22.15
N ASP A 151 -10.75 14.10 -21.68
CA ASP A 151 -10.27 12.71 -21.66
C ASP A 151 -11.03 11.90 -20.59
N PRO A 152 -11.15 10.56 -20.69
CA PRO A 152 -11.86 9.75 -19.70
C PRO A 152 -11.35 9.92 -18.26
N GLY A 153 -10.04 10.18 -18.08
CA GLY A 153 -9.42 10.51 -16.79
C GLY A 153 -9.29 12.01 -16.51
N ARG A 154 -9.97 12.87 -17.30
CA ARG A 154 -9.88 14.35 -17.27
C ARG A 154 -8.45 14.89 -17.33
N GLY A 155 -7.60 14.16 -18.04
CA GLY A 155 -6.18 14.46 -18.19
C GLY A 155 -5.29 14.04 -17.01
N TRP A 156 -5.84 13.49 -15.93
CA TRP A 156 -5.07 12.96 -14.81
C TRP A 156 -4.46 11.60 -15.11
N LYS A 157 -3.25 11.39 -14.59
CA LYS A 157 -2.55 10.10 -14.58
C LYS A 157 -1.84 9.94 -13.24
N HIS A 158 -1.91 8.77 -12.60
CA HIS A 158 -1.00 8.49 -11.49
C HIS A 158 0.43 8.44 -12.04
N ALA A 159 1.38 9.08 -11.37
CA ALA A 159 2.77 9.04 -11.81
C ALA A 159 3.75 8.67 -10.70
N GLU A 160 3.35 8.79 -9.44
CA GLU A 160 4.16 8.28 -8.32
C GLU A 160 3.29 7.53 -7.32
N ILE A 161 3.83 6.44 -6.78
CA ILE A 161 3.16 5.59 -5.79
C ILE A 161 4.12 5.30 -4.65
N SER A 162 3.67 5.44 -3.41
CA SER A 162 4.46 5.06 -2.25
C SER A 162 4.42 3.54 -2.00
N GLY A 163 5.27 3.09 -1.09
CA GLY A 163 5.03 1.83 -0.39
C GLY A 163 3.77 1.89 0.47
N VAL A 164 3.42 0.75 1.06
CA VAL A 164 2.28 0.56 1.95
C VAL A 164 2.80 0.45 3.38
N LYS A 165 2.15 1.11 4.33
CA LYS A 165 2.42 0.98 5.77
C LYS A 165 1.10 0.74 6.49
N GLY A 166 1.09 -0.17 7.45
CA GLY A 166 -0.14 -0.48 8.17
C GLY A 166 0.07 -1.44 9.32
N GLY A 167 -1.03 -2.02 9.77
CA GLY A 167 -1.07 -2.94 10.91
C GLY A 167 -2.25 -2.65 11.82
N THR A 168 -2.20 -3.20 13.01
CA THR A 168 -3.15 -2.92 14.09
C THR A 168 -2.76 -1.62 14.79
N GLU A 169 -3.76 -0.86 15.24
CA GLU A 169 -3.53 0.31 16.09
C GLU A 169 -2.76 -0.10 17.37
N GLY A 170 -1.75 0.68 17.74
CA GLY A 170 -0.93 0.40 18.93
C GLY A 170 -0.05 -0.85 18.84
N SER A 171 0.33 -1.30 17.63
CA SER A 171 1.22 -2.45 17.45
C SER A 171 2.46 -2.40 18.36
N GLN A 172 2.71 -3.51 19.06
CA GLN A 172 3.86 -3.69 19.96
C GLN A 172 5.12 -4.15 19.22
N VAL A 173 5.05 -4.31 17.90
CA VAL A 173 6.19 -4.55 17.01
C VAL A 173 6.28 -3.43 15.98
N THR A 174 7.50 -2.93 15.77
CA THR A 174 7.78 -1.81 14.85
C THR A 174 8.88 -2.19 13.87
N ILE A 175 8.52 -2.41 12.62
CA ILE A 175 9.43 -2.40 11.47
C ILE A 175 10.06 -1.01 11.36
N THR A 176 11.39 -0.97 11.34
CA THR A 176 12.20 0.24 11.25
C THR A 176 12.84 0.40 9.88
N SER A 177 13.05 -0.71 9.16
CA SER A 177 13.62 -0.69 7.82
C SER A 177 13.19 -1.89 6.99
N LEU A 178 12.89 -1.64 5.72
CA LEU A 178 12.72 -2.67 4.70
C LEU A 178 13.74 -2.44 3.59
N GLN A 179 14.63 -3.40 3.42
CA GLN A 179 15.55 -3.44 2.30
C GLN A 179 15.04 -4.42 1.24
N VAL A 180 14.94 -3.95 0.01
CA VAL A 180 14.51 -4.72 -1.17
C VAL A 180 15.64 -4.70 -2.19
N THR A 181 16.20 -5.86 -2.50
CA THR A 181 17.23 -6.02 -3.52
C THR A 181 16.67 -6.76 -4.72
N ILE A 182 16.75 -6.13 -5.89
CA ILE A 182 16.26 -6.61 -7.17
C ILE A 182 17.39 -6.49 -8.19
N GLY A 183 17.92 -7.63 -8.66
CA GLY A 183 19.13 -7.62 -9.48
C GLY A 183 20.29 -6.97 -8.73
N ASN A 184 20.83 -5.88 -9.28
CA ASN A 184 21.92 -5.10 -8.67
C ASN A 184 21.43 -3.85 -7.91
N GLU A 185 20.13 -3.56 -7.92
CA GLU A 185 19.57 -2.41 -7.23
C GLU A 185 19.11 -2.80 -5.83
N THR A 186 19.40 -1.95 -4.85
CA THR A 186 18.94 -2.12 -3.47
C THR A 186 18.26 -0.85 -3.00
N HIS A 187 17.00 -0.98 -2.60
CA HIS A 187 16.23 0.08 -1.98
C HIS A 187 16.22 -0.14 -0.47
N VAL A 188 16.60 0.88 0.31
CA VAL A 188 16.50 0.89 1.77
C VAL A 188 15.41 1.87 2.15
N ILE A 189 14.38 1.39 2.82
CA ILE A 189 13.12 2.10 3.02
C ILE A 189 12.93 2.22 4.53
N ALA A 190 12.92 3.45 5.03
CA ALA A 190 12.70 3.76 6.45
C ALA A 190 11.25 4.18 6.75
N ASP A 191 10.53 4.67 5.74
CA ASP A 191 9.08 4.84 5.81
C ASP A 191 8.45 4.56 4.43
N PRO A 192 7.61 3.52 4.29
CA PRO A 192 6.96 3.20 3.03
C PRO A 192 6.09 4.34 2.47
N THR A 193 5.45 5.15 3.32
CA THR A 193 4.52 6.21 2.85
C THR A 193 5.25 7.44 2.32
N GLU A 194 6.54 7.61 2.65
CA GLU A 194 7.41 8.67 2.16
C GLU A 194 8.36 8.21 1.04
N TYR A 195 8.35 6.91 0.72
CA TYR A 195 9.18 6.33 -0.32
C TYR A 195 8.40 6.13 -1.63
N PHE A 196 8.51 7.11 -2.53
CA PHE A 196 7.79 7.12 -3.81
C PHE A 196 8.57 6.49 -4.96
N PHE A 197 7.86 5.66 -5.73
CA PHE A 197 8.28 5.06 -6.99
C PHE A 197 7.59 5.75 -8.16
N LYS A 198 8.32 6.01 -9.25
CA LYS A 198 7.76 6.56 -10.48
C LYS A 198 7.08 5.47 -11.31
N VAL A 199 5.80 5.65 -11.59
CA VAL A 199 5.00 4.74 -12.39
C VAL A 199 5.10 5.15 -13.86
N ASN A 200 5.48 4.22 -14.74
CA ASN A 200 5.55 4.41 -16.20
C ASN A 200 6.45 5.58 -16.66
N ARG A 201 7.45 5.98 -15.86
CA ARG A 201 8.38 7.08 -16.23
C ARG A 201 9.81 6.74 -15.85
N PRO A 202 10.78 7.04 -16.74
CA PRO A 202 12.18 7.06 -16.36
C PRO A 202 12.43 8.18 -15.33
N GLY A 203 13.35 7.96 -14.42
CA GLY A 203 13.73 8.93 -13.40
C GLY A 203 14.28 8.24 -12.15
N PRO A 204 14.57 9.02 -11.09
CA PRO A 204 15.02 8.44 -9.83
C PRO A 204 13.91 7.55 -9.25
N ARG A 205 14.28 6.33 -8.84
CA ARG A 205 13.38 5.31 -8.27
C ARG A 205 12.21 4.96 -9.21
N PRO A 206 12.48 4.36 -10.38
CA PRO A 206 11.40 3.77 -11.17
C PRO A 206 10.72 2.67 -10.34
N LEU A 207 9.43 2.44 -10.58
CA LEU A 207 8.76 1.28 -10.02
C LEU A 207 9.51 0.00 -10.45
N PRO A 208 9.92 -0.89 -9.52
CA PRO A 208 10.72 -2.04 -9.90
C PRO A 208 9.97 -2.94 -10.89
N VAL A 209 10.66 -3.29 -11.97
CA VAL A 209 10.17 -4.22 -12.99
C VAL A 209 11.01 -5.49 -12.91
N LEU A 210 10.34 -6.62 -12.75
CA LEU A 210 10.94 -7.93 -12.60
C LEU A 210 10.67 -8.76 -13.85
N ALA A 211 11.66 -9.50 -14.29
CA ALA A 211 11.43 -10.63 -15.17
C ALA A 211 10.73 -11.76 -14.39
N ALA A 212 9.98 -12.61 -15.10
CA ALA A 212 9.51 -13.87 -14.55
C ALA A 212 10.66 -14.65 -13.87
N PHE A 213 10.43 -15.14 -12.65
CA PHE A 213 11.41 -15.87 -11.84
C PHE A 213 12.66 -15.10 -11.38
N GLN A 214 12.71 -13.77 -11.57
CA GLN A 214 13.77 -12.96 -11.00
C GLN A 214 13.67 -12.93 -9.47
N PRO A 215 14.74 -13.27 -8.72
CA PRO A 215 14.68 -13.27 -7.27
C PRO A 215 14.65 -11.84 -6.70
N ILE A 216 13.75 -11.61 -5.75
CA ILE A 216 13.76 -10.48 -4.84
C ILE A 216 14.36 -10.96 -3.51
N LYS A 217 15.35 -10.23 -2.99
CA LYS A 217 15.83 -10.42 -1.62
C LYS A 217 15.24 -9.33 -0.73
N LEU A 218 14.70 -9.75 0.40
CA LEU A 218 14.11 -8.88 1.40
C LEU A 218 14.91 -9.00 2.69
N ARG A 219 15.23 -7.86 3.29
CA ARG A 219 15.73 -7.78 4.66
C ARG A 219 14.87 -6.80 5.44
N VAL A 220 14.28 -7.28 6.53
CA VAL A 220 13.36 -6.54 7.38
C VAL A 220 14.05 -6.34 8.71
N THR A 221 14.16 -5.09 9.15
CA THR A 221 14.63 -4.75 10.49
C THR A 221 13.45 -4.25 11.30
N LEU A 222 13.31 -4.75 12.51
CA LEU A 222 12.24 -4.37 13.43
C LEU A 222 12.75 -4.27 14.87
N THR A 223 11.93 -3.64 15.70
CA THR A 223 12.10 -3.57 17.15
C THR A 223 10.85 -4.05 17.86
N SER A 224 11.04 -4.75 18.96
CA SER A 224 9.97 -5.11 19.90
C SER A 224 10.52 -5.25 21.33
N ALA A 225 9.64 -5.14 22.32
CA ALA A 225 10.01 -5.30 23.73
C ALA A 225 10.05 -6.78 24.18
N ASP A 226 9.52 -7.69 23.35
CA ASP A 226 9.41 -9.11 23.68
C ASP A 226 10.79 -9.80 23.55
N PRO A 227 11.28 -10.48 24.61
CA PRO A 227 12.52 -11.25 24.53
C PRO A 227 12.44 -12.43 23.55
N ASP A 228 11.26 -12.97 23.30
CA ASP A 228 11.06 -14.02 22.31
C ASP A 228 10.93 -13.45 20.90
N THR A 229 11.32 -14.24 19.90
CA THR A 229 11.30 -13.81 18.49
C THR A 229 9.87 -13.71 17.96
N ASP A 230 9.52 -12.53 17.45
CA ASP A 230 8.29 -12.27 16.71
C ASP A 230 8.18 -13.11 15.42
N TRP A 231 6.97 -13.24 14.91
CA TRP A 231 6.71 -13.90 13.64
C TRP A 231 6.78 -12.88 12.51
N VAL A 232 7.81 -12.98 11.67
CA VAL A 232 7.92 -12.17 10.45
C VAL A 232 7.68 -13.06 9.25
N SER A 233 6.70 -12.70 8.43
CA SER A 233 6.37 -13.43 7.21
C SER A 233 6.19 -12.53 6.00
N LEU A 234 6.47 -13.12 4.85
CA LEU A 234 6.14 -12.58 3.55
C LEU A 234 4.73 -13.03 3.15
N HIS A 235 3.90 -12.07 2.81
CA HIS A 235 2.67 -12.23 2.04
C HIS A 235 2.97 -11.91 0.57
N ARG A 236 2.59 -12.82 -0.31
CA ARG A 236 2.79 -12.64 -1.76
C ARG A 236 1.49 -12.89 -2.52
N PRO A 237 1.26 -12.17 -3.64
CA PRO A 237 0.23 -12.55 -4.58
C PRO A 237 0.55 -13.95 -5.12
N PHE A 238 -0.38 -14.86 -4.91
CA PHE A 238 -0.15 -16.30 -5.06
C PHE A 238 -0.24 -16.72 -6.54
N MET A 239 0.76 -17.47 -7.02
CA MET A 239 0.74 -18.15 -8.35
C MET A 239 -0.46 -19.11 -8.52
N ILE A 240 -1.10 -19.49 -7.41
CA ILE A 240 -2.18 -20.47 -7.34
C ILE A 240 -3.58 -19.81 -7.39
N MET A 241 -3.69 -18.48 -7.56
CA MET A 241 -4.98 -17.87 -7.94
C MET A 241 -5.55 -18.41 -9.28
N ILE A 242 -4.74 -19.09 -10.08
CA ILE A 242 -5.15 -19.80 -11.31
C ILE A 242 -5.83 -21.15 -11.01
N LEU A 243 -5.58 -21.77 -9.84
CA LEU A 243 -6.02 -23.13 -9.53
C LEU A 243 -7.28 -23.17 -8.63
N GLY A 244 -7.95 -22.04 -8.39
CA GLY A 244 -9.22 -22.03 -7.67
C GLY A 244 -9.12 -22.10 -6.14
N PRO A 245 -10.27 -22.02 -5.44
CA PRO A 245 -10.33 -21.89 -3.97
C PRO A 245 -9.81 -23.10 -3.19
N GLU A 246 -9.75 -24.27 -3.83
CA GLU A 246 -9.36 -25.55 -3.23
C GLU A 246 -7.84 -25.73 -3.06
N HIS A 247 -7.02 -24.87 -3.68
CA HIS A 247 -5.56 -24.89 -3.53
C HIS A 247 -5.02 -23.92 -2.48
N ARG A 248 -5.90 -23.34 -1.63
CA ARG A 248 -5.56 -22.46 -0.48
C ARG A 248 -4.82 -23.17 0.67
N VAL A 249 -4.43 -24.43 0.49
CA VAL A 249 -3.87 -25.32 1.54
C VAL A 249 -2.37 -25.08 1.79
N LYS A 250 -1.68 -24.24 1.02
CA LYS A 250 -0.24 -23.97 1.21
C LYS A 250 -0.01 -22.58 1.80
N ALA A 251 0.84 -22.54 2.82
CA ALA A 251 1.13 -21.39 3.68
C ALA A 251 1.15 -20.05 2.92
N LEU A 252 0.12 -19.23 3.19
CA LEU A 252 0.01 -17.85 2.73
C LEU A 252 1.09 -16.96 3.35
N HIS A 253 1.62 -17.43 4.49
CA HIS A 253 2.69 -16.84 5.27
C HIS A 253 3.99 -17.60 5.05
N ILE A 254 4.94 -16.99 4.36
CA ILE A 254 6.30 -17.56 4.29
C ILE A 254 7.14 -16.92 5.38
N ARG A 255 7.46 -17.69 6.43
CA ARG A 255 8.27 -17.22 7.55
C ARG A 255 9.67 -16.83 7.06
N MET A 256 10.09 -15.62 7.40
CA MET A 256 11.43 -15.11 7.14
C MET A 256 12.43 -15.64 8.17
N LYS A 257 13.70 -15.78 7.78
CA LYS A 257 14.75 -16.28 8.65
C LYS A 257 15.33 -15.15 9.50
N LEU A 258 15.35 -15.31 10.82
CA LEU A 258 16.11 -14.41 11.70
C LEU A 258 17.61 -14.53 11.39
N VAL A 259 18.27 -13.42 11.11
CA VAL A 259 19.71 -13.36 10.77
C VAL A 259 20.53 -12.52 11.75
N SER A 260 19.89 -11.66 12.54
CA SER A 260 20.56 -10.86 13.56
C SER A 260 19.57 -10.48 14.67
N GLU A 261 20.06 -10.43 15.89
CA GLU A 261 19.35 -9.91 17.06
C GLU A 261 20.35 -9.15 17.94
N THR A 262 19.99 -7.95 18.35
CA THR A 262 20.78 -7.14 19.28
C THR A 262 19.84 -6.49 20.29
N ARG A 263 20.19 -6.55 21.58
CA ARG A 263 19.44 -5.85 22.62
C ARG A 263 19.89 -4.40 22.71
N ILE A 264 18.95 -3.46 22.60
CA ILE A 264 19.18 -2.02 22.67
C ILE A 264 18.29 -1.46 23.79
N GLY A 265 18.87 -1.29 24.97
CA GLY A 265 18.11 -0.91 26.17
C GLY A 265 17.02 -1.92 26.52
N GLY A 266 15.76 -1.47 26.57
CA GLY A 266 14.59 -2.30 26.83
C GLY A 266 14.01 -3.02 25.60
N LEU A 267 14.61 -2.86 24.43
CA LEU A 267 14.09 -3.40 23.16
C LEU A 267 15.07 -4.41 22.54
N TYR A 268 14.52 -5.26 21.69
CA TYR A 268 15.26 -6.18 20.83
C TYR A 268 15.14 -5.69 19.39
N GLU A 269 16.27 -5.30 18.80
CA GLU A 269 16.36 -5.06 17.37
C GLU A 269 16.68 -6.38 16.67
N ARG A 270 15.88 -6.74 15.67
CA ARG A 270 15.99 -8.00 14.94
C ARG A 270 15.98 -7.75 13.44
N ALA A 271 16.80 -8.51 12.71
CA ALA A 271 16.81 -8.51 11.27
C ALA A 271 16.40 -9.89 10.73
N PHE A 272 15.49 -9.90 9.77
CA PHE A 272 14.99 -11.09 9.10
C PHE A 272 15.25 -11.02 7.61
N GLU A 273 15.58 -12.15 7.00
CA GLU A 273 15.84 -12.24 5.56
C GLU A 273 15.01 -13.33 4.88
N TYR A 274 14.64 -13.05 3.63
CA TYR A 274 14.06 -14.04 2.75
C TYR A 274 14.35 -13.69 1.29
N SER A 275 14.51 -14.71 0.44
CA SER A 275 14.66 -14.56 -1.01
C SER A 275 13.58 -15.36 -1.69
N TRP A 276 12.88 -14.74 -2.64
CA TRP A 276 11.79 -15.39 -3.38
C TRP A 276 11.82 -14.98 -4.84
N ALA A 277 11.42 -15.92 -5.72
CA ALA A 277 11.42 -15.75 -7.18
C ALA A 277 10.05 -16.09 -7.83
N GLY A 278 9.10 -16.67 -7.09
CA GLY A 278 7.81 -17.07 -7.63
C GLY A 278 6.84 -15.90 -7.79
N HIS A 279 6.89 -15.21 -8.93
CA HIS A 279 5.96 -14.13 -9.29
C HIS A 279 5.23 -14.46 -10.60
N ILE A 280 4.00 -13.94 -10.77
CA ILE A 280 3.23 -14.02 -12.02
C ILE A 280 3.23 -12.66 -12.72
N PRO A 281 3.11 -12.59 -14.06
CA PRO A 281 2.96 -11.33 -14.78
C PRO A 281 1.85 -10.47 -14.19
N GLY A 282 2.10 -9.16 -14.10
CA GLY A 282 1.12 -8.20 -13.55
C GLY A 282 1.72 -7.18 -12.60
N ARG A 283 0.82 -6.39 -12.00
CA ARG A 283 1.15 -5.35 -11.02
C ARG A 283 0.81 -5.88 -9.62
N HIS A 284 1.75 -5.78 -8.71
CA HIS A 284 1.69 -6.47 -7.42
C HIS A 284 2.21 -5.58 -6.30
N THR A 285 1.76 -5.86 -5.08
CA THR A 285 2.40 -5.38 -3.85
C THR A 285 2.97 -6.59 -3.11
N VAL A 286 4.26 -6.54 -2.77
CA VAL A 286 4.81 -7.46 -1.77
C VAL A 286 4.46 -6.91 -0.40
N LEU A 287 3.97 -7.75 0.52
CA LEU A 287 3.68 -7.35 1.89
C LEU A 287 4.56 -8.16 2.86
N VAL A 288 5.24 -7.48 3.76
CA VAL A 288 5.90 -8.06 4.93
C VAL A 288 4.99 -7.80 6.12
N ASP A 289 4.80 -8.83 6.93
CA ASP A 289 3.98 -8.81 8.11
C ASP A 289 4.81 -9.23 9.33
N ALA A 290 4.97 -8.32 10.27
CA ALA A 290 5.58 -8.58 11.56
C ALA A 290 4.46 -8.70 12.60
N VAL A 291 4.28 -9.91 13.14
CA VAL A 291 3.28 -10.25 14.15
C VAL A 291 3.98 -10.54 15.46
N THR A 292 3.49 -9.93 16.55
CA THR A 292 4.07 -10.16 17.87
C THR A 292 4.01 -11.62 18.30
N ARG A 293 5.00 -12.06 19.08
CA ARG A 293 5.02 -13.41 19.64
C ARG A 293 3.75 -13.73 20.46
N SER A 294 3.30 -12.82 21.31
CA SER A 294 2.09 -12.97 22.12
C SER A 294 0.83 -13.16 21.27
N SER A 295 0.73 -12.47 20.13
CA SER A 295 -0.42 -12.59 19.23
C SER A 295 -0.71 -14.00 18.75
N LEU A 296 0.32 -14.83 18.58
CA LEU A 296 0.16 -16.19 18.05
C LEU A 296 0.16 -17.27 19.12
N PHE A 297 0.88 -17.07 20.23
CA PHE A 297 1.15 -18.13 21.20
C PHE A 297 0.45 -17.96 22.55
N ASP A 298 -0.20 -16.82 22.77
CA ASP A 298 -1.09 -16.57 23.91
C ASP A 298 -2.52 -16.59 23.37
N ASP A 299 -3.46 -17.28 24.01
CA ASP A 299 -4.84 -17.38 23.55
C ASP A 299 -5.72 -16.17 23.93
N THR A 300 -5.21 -15.27 24.77
CA THR A 300 -5.88 -14.07 25.27
C THR A 300 -5.30 -12.76 24.75
N ALA A 301 -3.99 -12.72 24.45
CA ALA A 301 -3.34 -11.50 23.99
C ALA A 301 -3.98 -10.98 22.67
N PRO A 302 -4.21 -9.66 22.53
CA PRO A 302 -4.80 -9.11 21.31
C PRO A 302 -3.87 -9.33 20.11
N PHE A 303 -4.45 -9.34 18.91
CA PHE A 303 -3.65 -9.36 17.69
C PHE A 303 -2.92 -8.03 17.53
N SER A 304 -1.61 -8.09 17.35
CA SER A 304 -0.70 -6.96 17.21
C SER A 304 0.29 -7.25 16.07
N THR A 305 0.20 -6.46 15.01
CA THR A 305 0.98 -6.60 13.78
C THR A 305 1.36 -5.24 13.21
N GLN A 306 2.51 -5.18 12.52
CA GLN A 306 2.84 -4.12 11.59
C GLN A 306 3.14 -4.69 10.19
N ILE A 307 2.59 -4.03 9.18
CA ILE A 307 2.62 -4.46 7.78
C ILE A 307 3.29 -3.39 6.94
N TRP A 308 4.34 -3.74 6.22
CA TRP A 308 4.99 -2.87 5.24
C TRP A 308 4.96 -3.52 3.86
N GLY A 309 4.77 -2.72 2.82
CA GLY A 309 4.62 -3.22 1.47
C GLY A 309 5.27 -2.39 0.40
N ILE A 310 5.68 -3.03 -0.69
CA ILE A 310 6.35 -2.38 -1.82
C ILE A 310 5.69 -2.80 -3.13
N PRO A 311 5.27 -1.84 -3.97
CA PRO A 311 4.72 -2.16 -5.28
C PRO A 311 5.83 -2.56 -6.26
N TYR A 312 5.51 -3.48 -7.17
CA TYR A 312 6.40 -3.91 -8.25
C TYR A 312 5.59 -4.40 -9.46
N ILE A 313 6.24 -4.54 -10.61
CA ILE A 313 5.67 -5.07 -11.85
C ILE A 313 6.44 -6.33 -12.24
N VAL A 314 5.75 -7.32 -12.78
CA VAL A 314 6.35 -8.51 -13.42
C VAL A 314 5.99 -8.51 -14.90
N GLN A 315 7.00 -8.65 -15.75
CA GLN A 315 6.89 -8.74 -17.22
C GLN A 315 7.57 -9.99 -17.77
#